data_AF-A0A843HQM8-F1
#
_entry.id   AF-A0A843HQM8-F1
#
_cell.length_a   1.000
_cell.length_b   1.000
_cell.length_c   1.000
_cell.angle_alpha   90.00
_cell.angle_beta   90.00
_cell.angle_gamma   90.00
#
_symmetry.space_group_name_H-M   'P 1'
#
loop_
_entity.id
_entity.type
_entity.pdbx_description
1 polymer ?
#
loop_
_entity_poly.entity_id
_entity_poly.type
_entity_poly.pdbx_seq_one_letter_code
_entity_poly.pdbx_strand_id
1 'polypeptide(L)'
;MTKNAMIKHRKNYTAINNSLLQDKNISWRAKGLLCEILSHADDEEFTTDDMLDNCKETDIESVLVELEIAGYILRDDKNTINVFDEPNQNNEM
;
A
#
# COMPACT_ATOMS: atom_id res chain seq x y z
N MET A 1 9.95 12.72 -12.04
CA MET A 1 8.73 12.15 -12.64
C MET A 1 8.25 11.06 -11.70
N THR A 2 7.31 11.37 -10.83
CA THR A 2 6.71 10.40 -9.90
C THR A 2 5.92 9.41 -10.75
N LYS A 3 6.38 8.16 -10.84
CA LYS A 3 5.62 7.08 -11.47
C LYS A 3 4.51 6.72 -10.48
N ASN A 4 3.30 7.19 -10.75
CA ASN A 4 2.11 6.58 -10.18
C ASN A 4 2.04 5.16 -10.75
N ALA A 5 1.92 4.16 -9.87
CA ALA A 5 1.79 2.77 -10.24
C ALA A 5 0.58 2.62 -11.17
N MET A 6 0.80 2.34 -12.46
CA MET A 6 -0.30 2.02 -13.37
C MET A 6 -0.69 0.57 -13.14
N ILE A 7 -1.65 0.33 -12.25
CA ILE A 7 -2.20 -0.99 -12.01
C ILE A 7 -3.17 -1.30 -13.17
N LYS A 8 -2.83 -2.32 -13.96
CA LYS A 8 -3.71 -2.72 -15.08
C LYS A 8 -4.88 -3.55 -14.55
N HIS A 9 -5.98 -2.90 -14.18
CA HIS A 9 -7.24 -3.58 -13.87
C HIS A 9 -7.78 -4.30 -15.11
N ARG A 10 -7.82 -5.63 -15.06
CA ARG A 10 -8.46 -6.47 -16.08
C ARG A 10 -9.68 -7.15 -15.47
N LYS A 11 -10.77 -6.40 -15.39
CA LYS A 11 -12.16 -6.79 -15.02
C LYS A 11 -12.41 -7.47 -13.67
N ASN A 12 -11.52 -8.31 -13.10
CA ASN A 12 -11.70 -9.00 -11.80
C ASN A 12 -10.37 -9.39 -11.10
N TYR A 13 -9.23 -8.93 -11.60
CA TYR A 13 -7.93 -9.21 -10.99
C TYR A 13 -7.01 -8.01 -11.11
N THR A 14 -6.11 -7.93 -10.14
CA THR A 14 -5.10 -6.89 -10.01
C THR A 14 -3.75 -7.49 -10.38
N ALA A 15 -3.09 -6.89 -11.38
CA ALA A 15 -1.73 -7.27 -11.73
C ALA A 15 -0.77 -6.52 -10.80
N ILE A 16 -0.14 -7.24 -9.87
CA ILE A 16 0.80 -6.70 -8.87
C ILE A 16 2.23 -7.10 -9.24
N ASN A 17 3.20 -6.22 -8.98
CA ASN A 17 4.62 -6.47 -9.24
C ASN A 17 5.14 -7.59 -8.32
N ASN A 18 5.89 -8.55 -8.90
CA ASN A 18 6.46 -9.65 -8.12
C ASN A 18 7.52 -9.19 -7.10
N SER A 19 8.19 -8.06 -7.34
CA SER A 19 9.18 -7.51 -6.41
C SER A 19 8.58 -7.26 -5.03
N LEU A 20 7.34 -6.73 -4.97
CA LEU A 20 6.58 -6.53 -3.74
C LEU A 20 6.34 -7.85 -3.00
N LEU A 21 5.92 -8.89 -3.72
CA LEU A 21 5.69 -10.22 -3.13
C LEU A 21 6.98 -10.89 -2.67
N GLN A 22 8.10 -10.57 -3.31
CA GLN A 22 9.43 -11.13 -3.01
C GLN A 22 10.19 -10.33 -1.95
N ASP A 23 9.71 -9.14 -1.57
CA ASP A 23 10.35 -8.31 -0.57
C ASP A 23 10.40 -9.02 0.78
N LYS A 24 11.59 -9.10 1.38
CA LYS A 24 11.85 -9.78 2.65
C LYS A 24 11.82 -8.81 3.84
N ASN A 25 11.74 -7.50 3.58
CA ASN A 25 11.73 -6.46 4.59
C ASN A 25 10.32 -6.21 5.16
N ILE A 26 9.30 -6.77 4.52
CA ILE A 26 7.91 -6.67 4.96
C ILE A 26 7.31 -8.05 5.24
N SER A 27 6.45 -8.10 6.24
CA SER A 27 5.72 -9.25 6.72
C SER A 27 4.61 -9.66 5.75
N TRP A 28 4.15 -10.91 5.88
CA TRP A 28 3.04 -11.42 5.06
C TRP A 28 1.72 -10.66 5.30
N ARG A 29 1.50 -10.15 6.51
CA ARG A 29 0.35 -9.27 6.81
C ARG A 29 0.44 -7.95 6.04
N ALA A 30 1.62 -7.34 6.00
CA ALA A 30 1.87 -6.10 5.25
C ALA A 30 1.68 -6.30 3.74
N LYS A 31 2.16 -7.43 3.21
CA LYS A 31 1.90 -7.82 1.81
C LYS A 31 0.42 -7.98 1.52
N GLY A 32 -0.32 -8.64 2.42
CA GLY A 32 -1.76 -8.83 2.28
C GLY A 32 -2.50 -7.49 2.23
N LEU A 33 -2.19 -6.59 3.16
CA LEU A 33 -2.78 -5.25 3.22
C LEU A 33 -2.46 -4.43 1.97
N LEU A 34 -1.19 -4.43 1.56
CA LEU A 34 -0.75 -3.69 0.38
C LEU A 34 -1.43 -4.20 -0.90
N CYS A 35 -1.58 -5.52 -1.06
CA CYS A 35 -2.34 -6.12 -2.16
C CYS A 35 -3.82 -5.72 -2.14
N GLU A 36 -4.42 -5.64 -0.95
CA GLU A 36 -5.81 -5.19 -0.80
C GLU A 36 -5.95 -3.75 -1.28
N ILE A 37 -5.10 -2.82 -0.81
CA ILE A 37 -5.16 -1.41 -1.24
C ILE A 37 -4.93 -1.29 -2.76
N LEU A 38 -3.91 -1.98 -3.30
CA LEU A 38 -3.62 -2.01 -4.73
C LEU A 38 -4.75 -2.64 -5.57
N SER A 39 -5.66 -3.40 -4.95
CA SER A 39 -6.80 -3.99 -5.64
C SER A 39 -7.99 -3.05 -5.78
N HIS A 40 -8.03 -2.00 -4.97
CA HIS A 40 -8.99 -0.92 -5.09
C HIS A 40 -8.60 0.01 -6.25
N ALA A 41 -9.58 0.69 -6.84
CA ALA A 41 -9.39 1.41 -8.09
C ALA A 41 -8.46 2.64 -7.92
N ASP A 42 -7.66 2.93 -8.95
CA ASP A 42 -6.66 4.02 -8.99
C ASP A 42 -7.18 5.44 -8.62
N ASP A 43 -8.50 5.66 -8.59
CA ASP A 43 -9.13 6.97 -8.38
C ASP A 43 -9.74 7.15 -6.96
N GLU A 44 -9.67 6.13 -6.10
CA GLU A 44 -10.25 6.18 -4.75
C GLU A 44 -9.17 6.63 -3.75
N GLU A 45 -9.36 7.79 -3.11
CA GLU A 45 -8.49 8.25 -2.02
C GLU A 45 -8.67 7.30 -0.83
N PHE A 46 -7.67 6.47 -0.57
CA PHE A 46 -7.68 5.56 0.59
C PHE A 46 -7.34 6.33 1.86
N THR A 47 -8.27 6.38 2.81
CA THR A 47 -8.00 6.95 4.13
C THR A 47 -7.65 5.86 5.14
N THR A 48 -6.92 6.25 6.18
CA THR A 48 -6.58 5.34 7.28
C THR A 48 -7.85 4.83 8.01
N ASP A 49 -8.90 5.65 8.05
CA ASP A 49 -10.18 5.31 8.67
C ASP A 49 -10.93 4.23 7.88
N ASP A 50 -10.94 4.29 6.55
CA ASP A 50 -11.56 3.26 5.70
C ASP A 50 -10.91 1.89 5.89
N MET A 51 -9.61 1.87 6.19
CA MET A 51 -8.87 0.66 6.46
C MET A 51 -9.20 0.08 7.83
N LEU A 52 -9.34 0.93 8.86
CA LEU A 52 -9.71 0.53 10.21
C LEU A 52 -11.12 -0.08 10.26
N ASP A 53 -12.06 0.47 9.49
CA ASP A 53 -13.45 0.01 9.47
C ASP A 53 -13.63 -1.33 8.73
N ASN A 54 -12.82 -1.59 7.70
CA ASN A 54 -12.93 -2.80 6.88
C ASN A 54 -11.99 -3.93 7.30
N CYS A 55 -10.94 -3.63 8.05
CA CYS A 55 -9.96 -4.63 8.46
C CYS A 55 -10.35 -5.32 9.77
N LYS A 56 -10.33 -6.65 9.78
CA LYS A 56 -10.53 -7.46 11.00
C LYS A 56 -9.24 -7.61 11.83
N GLU A 57 -8.13 -7.06 11.35
CA GLU A 57 -6.84 -7.11 12.04
C GLU A 57 -6.80 -6.08 13.17
N THR A 58 -6.35 -6.50 14.35
CA THR A 58 -6.35 -5.67 15.56
C THR A 58 -5.21 -4.65 15.61
N ASP A 59 -4.24 -4.74 14.71
CA ASP A 59 -2.99 -3.96 14.78
C ASP A 59 -2.60 -3.42 13.39
N ILE A 60 -3.57 -2.84 12.70
CA ILE A 60 -3.37 -2.28 11.35
C ILE A 60 -2.38 -1.12 11.35
N GLU A 61 -2.32 -0.33 12.41
CA GLU A 61 -1.38 0.78 12.51
C GLU A 61 0.07 0.33 12.47
N SER A 62 0.42 -0.78 13.16
CA SER A 62 1.79 -1.29 13.07
C SER A 62 2.12 -1.84 11.69
N VAL A 63 1.13 -2.37 10.95
CA VAL A 63 1.30 -2.80 9.56
C VAL A 63 1.55 -1.60 8.65
N LEU A 64 0.81 -0.50 8.86
CA LEU A 64 0.99 0.69 8.05
C LEU A 64 2.34 1.37 8.31
N VAL A 65 2.78 1.48 9.58
CA VAL A 65 4.12 1.97 9.91
C VAL A 65 5.20 1.12 9.25
N GLU A 66 5.04 -0.21 9.25
CA GLU A 66 5.95 -1.14 8.57
C GLU A 66 6.03 -0.87 7.06
N LEU A 67 4.89 -0.63 6.41
CA LEU A 67 4.81 -0.29 4.98
C LEU A 67 5.42 1.09 4.67
N GLU A 68 5.28 2.06 5.58
CA GLU A 68 5.85 3.40 5.45
C GLU A 68 7.37 3.35 5.55
N ILE A 69 7.91 2.64 6.54
CA ILE A 69 9.36 2.41 6.68
C ILE A 69 9.91 1.69 5.44
N ALA A 70 9.17 0.72 4.90
CA ALA A 70 9.56 0.02 3.68
C ALA A 70 9.37 0.84 2.40
N GLY A 71 8.75 2.04 2.48
CA GLY A 71 8.57 2.97 1.37
C GLY A 71 7.42 2.62 0.42
N TYR A 72 6.53 1.70 0.79
CA TYR A 72 5.37 1.33 -0.03
C TYR A 72 4.17 2.25 0.16
N ILE A 73 4.13 3.00 1.26
CA ILE A 73 3.10 4.00 1.51
C ILE A 73 3.69 5.33 1.97
N LEU A 74 2.95 6.41 1.73
CA LEU A 74 3.20 7.73 2.30
C LEU A 74 1.89 8.34 2.76
N ARG A 75 1.80 8.73 4.03
CA ARG A 75 0.65 9.47 4.56
C ARG A 75 0.83 10.96 4.33
N ASP A 76 -0.25 11.63 3.91
CA ASP A 76 -0.28 13.09 3.88
C ASP A 76 -0.88 13.68 5.18
N ASP A 77 -0.90 15.01 5.27
CA ASP A 77 -1.43 15.75 6.44
C ASP A 77 -2.93 15.52 6.68
N LYS A 78 -3.65 14.88 5.75
CA LYS A 78 -5.08 14.58 5.82
C LYS A 78 -5.36 13.10 6.11
N ASN A 79 -4.34 12.31 6.46
CA ASN A 79 -4.42 10.85 6.62
C ASN A 79 -4.79 10.10 5.34
N THR A 80 -4.60 10.72 4.17
CA THR A 80 -4.72 10.04 2.88
C THR A 80 -3.44 9.25 2.63
N ILE A 81 -3.60 8.01 2.17
CA ILE A 81 -2.50 7.08 1.94
C ILE A 81 -2.17 7.04 0.44
N ASN A 82 -0.97 7.49 0.09
CA ASN A 82 -0.41 7.28 -1.24
C ASN A 82 0.30 5.93 -1.27
N VAL A 83 -0.05 5.07 -2.22
CA VAL A 83 0.49 3.71 -2.32
C VAL A 83 1.39 3.57 -3.56
N PHE A 84 2.50 2.84 -3.39
CA PHE A 84 3.48 2.55 -4.43
C PHE A 84 3.58 1.04 -4.67
N ASP A 85 3.75 0.63 -5.94
CA ASP A 85 4.00 -0.77 -6.32
C ASP A 85 5.47 -1.18 -6.18
N GLU A 86 6.34 -0.21 -5.97
CA GLU A 86 7.77 -0.34 -5.67
C GLU A 86 8.15 0.63 -4.54
N PRO A 87 9.10 0.28 -3.65
CA PRO A 87 9.56 1.17 -2.59
C PRO A 87 9.98 2.55 -3.11
N ASN A 88 9.36 3.60 -2.58
CA ASN A 88 9.75 4.98 -2.85
C ASN A 88 11.11 5.27 -2.18
N GLN A 89 12.17 5.36 -2.98
CA GLN A 89 13.54 5.63 -2.51
C GLN A 89 13.74 7.02 -1.90
N ASN A 90 12.71 7.88 -1.87
CA ASN A 90 12.80 9.21 -1.28
C ASN A 90 12.52 9.24 0.23
N ASN A 91 12.36 8.10 0.90
CA ASN A 91 12.22 8.01 2.35
C ASN A 91 13.57 8.08 3.11
N GLU A 92 14.54 8.84 2.59
CA GLU A 92 15.74 9.21 3.34
C GLU A 92 15.42 10.37 4.28
N MET A 93 15.17 10.01 5.55
CA MET A 93 15.27 10.79 6.81
C MET A 93 14.79 12.24 6.85
#